data_AF-A8H0H0-F1
#
_entry.id   AF-A8H0H0-F1
#
_cell.length_a   1.000
_cell.length_b   1.000
_cell.length_c   1.000
_cell.angle_alpha   90.00
_cell.angle_beta   90.00
_cell.angle_gamma   90.00
#
_symmetry.space_group_name_H-M   'P 1'
#
loop_
_entity.id
_entity.type
_entity.pdbx_description
1 polymer ?
#
loop_
_entity_poly.entity_id
_entity_poly.type
_entity_poly.pdbx_seq_one_letter_code
_entity_poly.pdbx_strand_id
1 'polypeptide(L)'
;MEKKNKLSVDEIVESMLSSVCETSNSERVWRVLIDPVMHLEFKTQFNMYSSFMLTTSRSTFATLLMGLSRISDDQNNSMSIPKLLELAESDSNSVEIEELRHKYSDLNKTWQSLKHIRHNVYAHISANTTEFSAFERAGVTPNDLTEAANVTKEIVLSVYDLLGYDSAPYKNLHVDAKLDLQKLFRNLKAGRDVRLSGA
;
A
#
# COMPACT_ATOMS: atom_id res chain seq x y z
N MET A 1 21.69 19.03 23.62
CA MET A 1 20.74 18.00 23.14
C MET A 1 19.38 18.69 23.03
N GLU A 2 19.01 19.14 21.83
CA GLU A 2 17.65 19.63 21.61
C GLU A 2 16.67 18.47 21.83
N LYS A 3 15.69 18.66 22.71
CA LYS A 3 14.56 17.72 22.80
C LYS A 3 13.85 17.79 21.46
N LYS A 4 13.84 16.68 20.71
CA LYS A 4 12.96 16.56 19.54
C LYS A 4 11.54 16.86 20.01
N ASN A 5 10.93 17.89 19.43
CA ASN A 5 9.52 18.17 19.68
C ASN A 5 8.70 16.96 19.24
N LYS A 6 7.76 16.55 20.08
CA LYS A 6 6.77 15.52 19.73
C LYS A 6 5.87 16.11 18.62
N LEU A 7 5.58 15.33 17.59
CA LEU A 7 4.67 15.76 16.52
C LEU A 7 3.29 16.10 17.10
N SER A 8 2.61 17.10 16.51
CA SER A 8 1.22 17.41 16.82
C SER A 8 0.28 16.31 16.31
N VAL A 9 -0.97 16.31 16.78
CA VAL A 9 -2.02 15.40 16.29
C VAL A 9 -2.21 15.60 14.78
N ASP A 10 -2.34 16.85 14.33
CA ASP A 10 -2.47 17.20 12.92
C ASP A 10 -1.32 16.64 12.07
N GLU A 11 -0.07 16.78 12.52
CA GLU A 11 1.10 16.25 11.80
C GLU A 11 1.07 14.72 11.69
N ILE A 12 0.61 14.03 12.74
CA ILE A 12 0.47 12.57 12.74
C ILE A 12 -0.62 12.14 11.76
N VAL A 13 -1.78 12.79 11.83
CA VAL A 13 -2.96 12.47 11.03
C VAL A 13 -2.68 12.70 9.54
N GLU A 14 -2.10 13.85 9.18
CA GLU A 14 -1.69 14.16 7.80
C GLU A 14 -0.61 13.19 7.28
N SER A 15 0.36 12.81 8.13
CA SER A 15 1.37 11.82 7.74
C SER A 15 0.75 10.45 7.48
N MET A 16 -0.21 10.02 8.29
CA MET A 16 -0.94 8.77 8.11
C MET A 16 -1.81 8.80 6.85
N LEU A 17 -2.50 9.91 6.60
CA LEU A 17 -3.31 10.12 5.39
C LEU A 17 -2.46 10.00 4.11
N SER A 18 -1.33 10.71 4.07
CA SER A 18 -0.40 10.65 2.94
C SER A 18 0.13 9.22 2.73
N SER A 19 0.54 8.56 3.81
CA SER A 19 1.07 7.19 3.77
C SER A 19 0.03 6.19 3.26
N VAL A 20 -1.23 6.31 3.66
CA VAL A 20 -2.28 5.38 3.21
C VAL A 20 -2.69 5.63 1.77
N CYS A 21 -2.67 6.88 1.32
CA CYS A 21 -2.91 7.21 -0.08
C CYS A 21 -1.80 6.62 -0.99
N GLU A 22 -0.54 6.77 -0.60
CA GLU A 22 0.59 6.17 -1.32
C GLU A 22 0.50 4.63 -1.35
N THR A 23 0.18 4.02 -0.20
CA THR A 23 0.01 2.57 -0.08
C THR A 23 -1.12 2.07 -0.97
N SER A 24 -2.28 2.72 -0.94
CA SER A 24 -3.44 2.37 -1.77
C SER A 24 -3.18 2.55 -3.27
N ASN A 25 -2.51 3.63 -3.67
CA ASN A 25 -2.13 3.84 -5.07
C ASN A 25 -1.14 2.78 -5.55
N SER A 26 -0.16 2.43 -4.72
CA SER A 26 0.83 1.41 -5.03
C SER A 26 0.19 0.03 -5.17
N GLU A 27 -0.76 -0.31 -4.30
CA GLU A 27 -1.57 -1.54 -4.42
C GLU A 27 -2.26 -1.62 -5.77
N ARG A 28 -3.00 -0.58 -6.15
CA ARG A 28 -3.78 -0.56 -7.39
C ARG A 28 -2.91 -0.75 -8.63
N VAL A 29 -1.76 -0.06 -8.68
CA VAL A 29 -0.81 -0.19 -9.80
C VAL A 29 -0.19 -1.58 -9.81
N TRP A 30 0.32 -2.05 -8.67
CA TRP A 30 0.93 -3.36 -8.54
C TRP A 30 -0.05 -4.47 -8.96
N ARG A 31 -1.30 -4.39 -8.51
CA ARG A 31 -2.34 -5.39 -8.78
C ARG A 31 -2.58 -5.57 -10.28
N VAL A 32 -2.62 -4.47 -11.03
CA VAL A 32 -2.77 -4.49 -12.49
C VAL A 32 -1.51 -5.08 -13.15
N LEU A 33 -0.33 -4.73 -12.65
CA LEU A 33 0.94 -5.21 -13.19
C LEU A 33 1.18 -6.70 -12.95
N ILE A 34 0.50 -7.34 -12.00
CA ILE A 34 0.60 -8.79 -11.76
C ILE A 34 -0.59 -9.59 -12.32
N ASP A 35 -1.62 -8.92 -12.87
CA ASP A 35 -2.83 -9.57 -13.38
C ASP A 35 -2.51 -10.41 -14.63
N PRO A 36 -2.71 -11.74 -14.60
CA PRO A 36 -2.44 -12.61 -15.75
C PRO A 36 -3.23 -12.24 -17.01
N VAL A 37 -4.45 -11.71 -16.86
CA VAL A 37 -5.30 -11.30 -17.98
C VAL A 37 -4.69 -10.09 -18.69
N MET A 38 -4.21 -9.11 -17.91
CA MET A 38 -3.50 -7.94 -18.43
C MET A 38 -2.17 -8.32 -19.11
N HIS A 39 -1.43 -9.26 -18.53
CA HIS A 39 -0.21 -9.81 -19.15
C HIS A 39 -0.49 -10.47 -20.50
N LEU A 40 -1.59 -11.21 -20.61
CA LEU A 40 -1.98 -11.86 -21.85
C LEU A 40 -2.40 -10.85 -22.92
N GLU A 41 -3.25 -9.87 -22.57
CA GLU A 41 -3.74 -8.84 -23.48
C GLU A 41 -2.60 -7.97 -24.04
N PHE A 42 -1.63 -7.60 -23.20
CA PHE A 42 -0.52 -6.71 -23.54
C PHE A 42 0.85 -7.40 -23.57
N LYS A 43 0.87 -8.70 -23.89
CA LYS A 43 2.08 -9.54 -23.89
C LYS A 43 3.26 -8.90 -24.63
N THR A 44 2.99 -8.29 -25.79
CA THR A 44 4.01 -7.62 -26.60
C THR A 44 4.67 -6.46 -25.85
N GLN A 45 3.88 -5.64 -25.15
CA GLN A 45 4.37 -4.50 -24.38
C GLN A 45 5.17 -4.97 -23.16
N PHE A 46 4.68 -5.97 -22.43
CA PHE A 46 5.41 -6.58 -21.32
C PHE A 46 6.76 -7.16 -21.75
N ASN A 47 6.82 -7.83 -22.91
CA ASN A 47 8.08 -8.38 -23.42
C ASN A 47 9.04 -7.27 -23.89
N MET A 48 8.53 -6.26 -24.57
CA MET A 48 9.34 -5.16 -25.12
C MET A 48 9.92 -4.26 -24.03
N TYR A 49 9.15 -3.99 -22.99
CA TYR A 49 9.51 -3.10 -21.89
C TYR A 49 9.72 -3.85 -20.57
N SER A 50 10.20 -5.10 -20.65
CA SER A 50 10.27 -6.04 -19.53
C SER A 50 11.02 -5.49 -18.32
N SER A 51 12.20 -4.87 -18.51
CA SER A 51 12.96 -4.28 -17.42
C SER A 51 12.20 -3.15 -16.71
N PHE A 52 11.50 -2.31 -17.47
CA PHE A 52 10.67 -1.23 -16.92
C PHE A 52 9.49 -1.82 -16.13
N MET A 53 8.71 -2.72 -16.72
CA MET A 53 7.56 -3.33 -16.06
C MET A 53 7.94 -4.09 -14.79
N LEU A 54 9.04 -4.84 -14.82
CA LEU A 54 9.55 -5.57 -13.66
C LEU A 54 9.98 -4.62 -12.54
N THR A 55 10.69 -3.54 -12.88
CA THR A 55 11.14 -2.55 -11.90
C THR A 55 9.95 -1.82 -11.29
N THR A 56 9.00 -1.35 -12.10
CA THR A 56 7.78 -0.69 -11.62
C THR A 56 6.95 -1.62 -10.74
N SER A 57 6.77 -2.88 -11.14
CA SER A 57 6.05 -3.88 -10.34
C SER A 57 6.73 -4.14 -9.00
N ARG A 58 8.06 -4.24 -8.96
CA ARG A 58 8.81 -4.44 -7.72
C ARG A 58 8.76 -3.23 -6.80
N SER A 59 8.94 -2.03 -7.35
CA SER A 59 8.90 -0.79 -6.57
C SER A 59 7.52 -0.55 -5.98
N THR A 60 6.45 -0.71 -6.76
CA THR A 60 5.07 -0.56 -6.28
C THR A 60 4.73 -1.61 -5.21
N PHE A 61 5.18 -2.84 -5.38
CA PHE A 61 5.04 -3.87 -4.35
C PHE A 61 5.79 -3.54 -3.06
N ALA A 62 7.04 -3.09 -3.16
CA ALA A 62 7.84 -2.71 -2.01
C ALA A 62 7.21 -1.52 -1.27
N THR A 63 6.73 -0.50 -1.99
CA THR A 63 6.00 0.64 -1.40
C THR A 63 4.74 0.19 -0.67
N LEU A 64 3.93 -0.69 -1.28
CA LEU A 64 2.77 -1.30 -0.64
C LEU A 64 3.15 -1.99 0.67
N LEU A 65 4.15 -2.87 0.62
CA LEU A 65 4.55 -3.68 1.76
C LEU A 65 5.12 -2.83 2.90
N MET A 66 5.96 -1.85 2.58
CA MET A 66 6.53 -0.92 3.57
C MET A 66 5.46 -0.03 4.18
N GLY A 67 4.53 0.46 3.38
CA GLY A 67 3.39 1.25 3.83
C GLY A 67 2.52 0.48 4.82
N LEU A 68 2.07 -0.73 4.43
CA LEU A 68 1.29 -1.59 5.32
C LEU A 68 2.06 -1.96 6.60
N SER A 69 3.34 -2.30 6.47
CA SER A 69 4.16 -2.69 7.62
C SER A 69 4.40 -1.54 8.61
N ARG A 70 4.48 -0.29 8.13
CA ARG A 70 4.57 0.90 8.97
C ARG A 70 3.25 1.14 9.70
N ILE A 71 2.14 1.03 8.99
CA ILE A 71 0.80 1.32 9.52
C ILE A 71 0.37 0.25 10.54
N SER A 72 0.82 -1.00 10.38
CA SER A 72 0.56 -2.11 11.32
C SER A 72 1.63 -2.25 12.42
N ASP A 73 2.55 -1.30 12.57
CA ASP A 73 3.65 -1.40 13.54
C ASP A 73 3.14 -1.13 14.97
N ASP A 74 3.46 -2.03 15.90
CA ASP A 74 3.06 -1.98 17.31
C ASP A 74 4.12 -1.34 18.23
N GLN A 75 5.21 -0.81 17.68
CA GLN A 75 6.21 -0.13 18.49
C GLN A 75 5.71 1.17 19.14
N ASN A 76 6.10 1.40 20.40
CA ASN A 76 5.71 2.58 21.18
C ASN A 76 6.13 3.93 20.56
N ASN A 77 7.01 3.95 19.56
CA ASN A 77 7.42 5.17 18.85
C ASN A 77 6.98 5.21 17.36
N SER A 78 6.21 4.24 16.86
CA SER A 78 5.67 4.26 15.50
C SER A 78 4.44 5.17 15.37
N MET A 79 4.16 5.68 14.18
CA MET A 79 2.83 6.20 13.82
C MET A 79 2.08 5.06 13.14
N SER A 80 1.06 4.52 13.80
CA SER A 80 0.34 3.31 13.38
C SER A 80 -1.16 3.42 13.63
N ILE A 81 -1.95 2.51 13.04
CA ILE A 81 -3.40 2.48 13.25
C ILE A 81 -3.78 2.39 14.73
N PRO A 82 -3.21 1.49 15.57
CA PRO A 82 -3.58 1.40 16.97
C PRO A 82 -3.47 2.75 17.71
N LYS A 83 -2.39 3.50 17.46
CA LYS A 83 -2.22 4.84 18.03
C LYS A 83 -3.16 5.89 17.46
N LEU A 84 -3.43 5.81 16.15
CA LEU A 84 -4.39 6.71 15.52
C LEU A 84 -5.79 6.53 16.15
N LEU A 85 -6.18 5.29 16.43
CA LEU A 85 -7.42 4.97 17.12
C LEU A 85 -7.41 5.42 18.59
N GLU A 86 -6.30 5.27 19.32
CA GLU A 86 -6.15 5.80 20.69
C GLU A 86 -6.29 7.33 20.73
N LEU A 87 -5.73 8.04 19.75
CA LEU A 87 -5.86 9.50 19.65
C LEU A 87 -7.31 9.91 19.39
N ALA A 88 -7.99 9.23 18.45
CA ALA A 88 -9.39 9.49 18.15
C ALA A 88 -10.31 9.21 19.35
N GLU A 89 -9.97 8.21 20.18
CA GLU A 89 -10.73 7.83 21.37
C GLU A 89 -10.63 8.87 22.48
N SER A 90 -9.45 9.50 22.63
CA SER A 90 -9.29 10.61 23.59
C SER A 90 -10.12 11.85 23.23
N ASP A 91 -10.42 12.04 21.94
CA ASP A 91 -11.22 13.16 21.45
C ASP A 91 -12.70 12.81 21.27
N SER A 92 -13.05 11.52 21.10
CA SER A 92 -14.43 11.04 20.96
C SER A 92 -14.60 9.61 21.52
N ASN A 93 -15.54 9.41 22.44
CA ASN A 93 -15.87 8.07 22.95
C ASN A 93 -16.98 7.43 22.11
N SER A 94 -16.63 7.06 20.88
CA SER A 94 -17.60 6.69 19.84
C SER A 94 -17.61 5.18 19.55
N VAL A 95 -18.80 4.61 19.32
CA VAL A 95 -18.97 3.19 18.94
C VAL A 95 -18.23 2.89 17.64
N GLU A 96 -18.13 3.89 16.78
CA GLU A 96 -17.42 3.88 15.51
C GLU A 96 -15.93 3.50 15.69
N ILE A 97 -15.25 3.97 16.74
CA ILE A 97 -13.84 3.62 16.98
C ILE A 97 -13.67 2.13 17.28
N GLU A 98 -14.59 1.53 18.03
CA GLU A 98 -14.53 0.10 18.35
C GLU A 98 -14.77 -0.76 17.10
N GLU A 99 -15.68 -0.35 16.22
CA GLU A 99 -15.87 -1.00 14.91
C GLU A 99 -14.59 -0.95 14.06
N LEU A 100 -13.88 0.19 14.07
CA LEU A 100 -12.60 0.32 13.37
C LEU A 100 -11.50 -0.56 14.00
N ARG A 101 -11.46 -0.68 15.34
CA ARG A 101 -10.55 -1.60 16.04
C ARG A 101 -10.82 -3.04 15.64
N HIS A 102 -12.09 -3.44 15.56
CA HIS A 102 -12.47 -4.78 15.11
C HIS A 102 -11.98 -5.07 13.70
N LYS A 103 -12.24 -4.17 12.74
CA LYS A 103 -11.74 -4.30 11.35
C LYS A 103 -10.22 -4.46 11.29
N TYR A 104 -9.49 -3.68 12.08
CA TYR A 104 -8.03 -3.82 12.16
C TYR A 104 -7.62 -5.19 12.72
N SER A 105 -8.31 -5.67 13.76
CA SER A 105 -7.99 -6.93 14.44
C SER A 105 -8.25 -8.17 13.57
N ASP A 106 -9.23 -8.12 12.67
CA ASP A 106 -9.57 -9.23 11.76
C ASP A 106 -8.38 -9.57 10.83
N LEU A 107 -7.50 -8.61 10.57
CA LEU A 107 -6.32 -8.76 9.74
C LEU A 107 -5.04 -9.14 10.51
N ASN A 108 -5.13 -9.53 11.79
CA ASN A 108 -3.95 -9.81 12.62
C ASN A 108 -2.99 -10.83 11.98
N LYS A 109 -3.51 -11.87 11.34
CA LYS A 109 -2.66 -12.85 10.62
C LYS A 109 -1.86 -12.18 9.50
N THR A 110 -2.50 -11.35 8.69
CA THR A 110 -1.86 -10.58 7.61
C THR A 110 -0.79 -9.64 8.18
N TRP A 111 -1.05 -8.97 9.30
CA TRP A 111 -0.07 -8.11 9.97
C TRP A 111 1.18 -8.89 10.43
N GLN A 112 1.00 -10.08 10.99
CA GLN A 112 2.14 -10.93 11.38
C GLN A 112 2.95 -11.39 10.17
N SER A 113 2.29 -11.80 9.08
CA SER A 113 2.96 -12.17 7.83
C SER A 113 3.74 -11.01 7.23
N LEU A 114 3.20 -9.79 7.24
CA LEU A 114 3.89 -8.59 6.78
C LEU A 114 5.11 -8.26 7.64
N LYS A 115 4.99 -8.35 8.97
CA LYS A 115 6.14 -8.19 9.88
C LYS A 115 7.23 -9.22 9.59
N HIS A 116 6.85 -10.48 9.33
CA HIS A 116 7.79 -11.53 8.94
C HIS A 116 8.55 -11.17 7.65
N ILE A 117 7.82 -10.74 6.61
CA ILE A 117 8.43 -10.35 5.34
C ILE A 117 9.37 -9.15 5.53
N ARG A 118 8.90 -8.07 6.17
CA ARG A 118 9.73 -6.89 6.46
C ARG A 118 11.03 -7.28 7.15
N HIS A 119 10.94 -8.12 8.18
CA HIS A 119 12.10 -8.53 8.97
C HIS A 119 13.11 -9.33 8.15
N ASN A 120 12.63 -10.33 7.39
CA ASN A 120 13.48 -11.31 6.72
C ASN A 120 13.93 -10.92 5.30
N VAL A 121 13.26 -9.96 4.67
CA VAL A 121 13.57 -9.52 3.30
C VAL A 121 14.22 -8.15 3.28
N TYR A 122 13.70 -7.20 4.07
CA TYR A 122 14.08 -5.79 3.95
C TYR A 122 14.95 -5.29 5.10
N ALA A 123 14.77 -5.80 6.32
CA ALA A 123 15.51 -5.33 7.49
C ALA A 123 16.81 -6.12 7.74
N HIS A 124 16.77 -7.45 7.57
CA HIS A 124 17.92 -8.32 7.82
C HIS A 124 18.13 -9.30 6.68
N ILE A 125 19.32 -9.27 6.08
CA ILE A 125 19.76 -10.31 5.16
C ILE A 125 20.37 -11.43 6.01
N SER A 126 19.61 -12.51 6.21
CA SER A 126 20.07 -13.71 6.90
C SER A 126 20.71 -14.68 5.91
N ALA A 127 21.80 -15.34 6.30
CA ALA A 127 22.40 -16.42 5.52
C ALA A 127 21.47 -17.64 5.34
N ASN A 128 20.43 -17.75 6.18
CA ASN A 128 19.52 -18.90 6.22
C ASN A 128 18.14 -18.60 5.60
N THR A 129 17.91 -17.40 5.07
CA THR A 129 16.62 -17.00 4.50
C THR A 129 16.82 -16.34 3.15
N THR A 130 16.07 -16.78 2.15
CA THR A 130 15.96 -16.10 0.84
C THR A 130 14.67 -15.29 0.81
N GLU A 131 14.58 -14.31 -0.08
CA GLU A 131 13.34 -13.57 -0.34
C GLU A 131 12.18 -14.52 -0.62
N PHE A 132 12.37 -15.46 -1.55
CA PHE A 132 11.35 -16.45 -1.92
C PHE A 132 10.88 -17.26 -0.70
N SER A 133 11.81 -17.81 0.09
CA SER A 133 11.44 -18.62 1.26
C SER A 133 10.84 -17.81 2.41
N ALA A 134 11.06 -16.49 2.47
CA ALA A 134 10.37 -15.60 3.40
C ALA A 134 8.91 -15.36 2.97
N PHE A 135 8.67 -15.10 1.68
CA PHE A 135 7.32 -14.94 1.14
C PHE A 135 6.51 -16.23 1.21
N GLU A 136 7.12 -17.37 0.87
CA GLU A 136 6.49 -18.68 0.96
C GLU A 136 6.05 -18.98 2.40
N ARG A 137 6.92 -18.74 3.39
CA ARG A 137 6.60 -18.93 4.82
C ARG A 137 5.54 -17.95 5.32
N ALA A 138 5.53 -16.72 4.82
CA ALA A 138 4.54 -15.73 5.20
C ALA A 138 3.14 -16.06 4.66
N GLY A 139 3.05 -16.82 3.56
CA GLY A 139 1.78 -17.29 3.01
C GLY A 139 0.81 -16.18 2.60
N VAL A 140 1.30 -14.95 2.41
CA VAL A 140 0.48 -13.79 2.07
C VAL A 140 0.09 -13.84 0.59
N THR A 141 -1.21 -13.70 0.32
CA THR A 141 -1.74 -13.67 -1.05
C THR A 141 -1.93 -12.22 -1.52
N PRO A 142 -2.05 -12.00 -2.84
CA PRO A 142 -2.41 -10.67 -3.34
C PRO A 142 -3.74 -10.15 -2.79
N ASN A 143 -4.72 -11.02 -2.51
CA ASN A 143 -6.00 -10.61 -1.95
C ASN A 143 -5.86 -10.12 -0.51
N ASP A 144 -5.02 -10.77 0.30
CA ASP A 144 -4.77 -10.34 1.67
C ASP A 144 -4.17 -8.92 1.71
N LEU A 145 -3.28 -8.61 0.74
CA LEU A 145 -2.68 -7.28 0.61
C LEU A 145 -3.68 -6.23 0.13
N THR A 146 -4.56 -6.58 -0.82
CA THR A 146 -5.65 -5.72 -1.27
C THR A 146 -6.60 -5.40 -0.12
N GLU A 147 -7.00 -6.43 0.65
CA GLU A 147 -7.87 -6.27 1.81
C GLU A 147 -7.20 -5.39 2.88
N ALA A 148 -5.93 -5.67 3.21
CA ALA A 148 -5.15 -4.87 4.14
C ALA A 148 -5.05 -3.40 3.73
N ALA A 149 -4.79 -3.11 2.46
CA ALA A 149 -4.73 -1.74 1.95
C ALA A 149 -6.08 -1.03 2.04
N ASN A 150 -7.17 -1.73 1.73
CA ASN A 150 -8.53 -1.18 1.80
C ASN A 150 -8.95 -0.87 3.24
N VAL A 151 -8.79 -1.82 4.16
CA VAL A 151 -9.12 -1.64 5.58
C VAL A 151 -8.27 -0.53 6.18
N THR A 152 -6.97 -0.49 5.86
CA THR A 152 -6.08 0.58 6.32
C THR A 152 -6.55 1.95 5.83
N LYS A 153 -6.94 2.07 4.56
CA LYS A 153 -7.49 3.31 3.99
C LYS A 153 -8.79 3.70 4.65
N GLU A 154 -9.70 2.75 4.83
CA GLU A 154 -10.97 2.99 5.49
C GLU A 154 -10.78 3.54 6.90
N ILE A 155 -9.97 2.88 7.73
CA ILE A 155 -9.71 3.30 9.12
C ILE A 155 -9.14 4.71 9.17
N VAL A 156 -8.12 5.01 8.38
CA VAL A 156 -7.46 6.32 8.40
C VAL A 156 -8.43 7.42 7.95
N LEU A 157 -9.22 7.21 6.89
CA LEU A 157 -10.19 8.20 6.42
C LEU A 157 -11.35 8.39 7.41
N SER A 158 -11.80 7.32 8.06
CA SER A 158 -12.83 7.42 9.11
C SER A 158 -12.33 8.20 10.32
N VAL A 159 -11.09 7.95 10.78
CA VAL A 159 -10.51 8.75 11.87
C VAL A 159 -10.30 10.21 11.43
N TYR A 160 -9.87 10.44 10.18
CA TYR A 160 -9.74 11.79 9.62
C TYR A 160 -11.08 12.56 9.70
N ASP A 161 -12.19 11.93 9.31
CA ASP A 161 -13.53 12.53 9.42
C ASP A 161 -13.95 12.74 10.89
N LEU A 162 -13.69 11.77 11.78
CA LEU A 162 -14.05 11.86 13.20
C LEU A 162 -13.32 13.02 13.92
N LEU A 163 -12.10 13.34 13.51
CA LEU A 163 -11.34 14.47 14.03
C LEU A 163 -11.78 15.82 13.42
N GLY A 164 -12.82 15.83 12.58
CA GLY A 164 -13.43 17.05 12.02
C GLY A 164 -12.82 17.52 10.70
N TYR A 165 -11.96 16.73 10.06
CA TYR A 165 -11.44 17.02 8.72
C TYR A 165 -12.35 16.45 7.62
N ASP A 166 -12.12 16.83 6.35
CA ASP A 166 -12.88 16.32 5.20
C ASP A 166 -12.06 15.31 4.38
N SER A 167 -12.40 14.02 4.50
CA SER A 167 -11.75 12.96 3.73
C SER A 167 -12.28 12.78 2.29
N ALA A 168 -13.33 13.50 1.88
CA ALA A 168 -13.98 13.33 0.57
C ALA A 168 -13.01 13.39 -0.63
N PRO A 169 -11.99 14.28 -0.66
CA PRO A 169 -11.02 14.31 -1.75
C PRO A 169 -10.23 13.00 -1.91
N TYR A 170 -10.01 12.26 -0.82
CA TYR A 170 -9.14 11.09 -0.77
C TYR A 170 -9.90 9.76 -0.94
N LYS A 171 -11.20 9.75 -0.60
CA LYS A 171 -12.11 8.60 -0.81
C LYS A 171 -12.07 8.14 -2.27
N ASN A 172 -12.15 9.11 -3.18
CA ASN A 172 -12.29 8.88 -4.62
C ASN A 172 -11.05 9.29 -5.43
N LEU A 173 -9.87 9.46 -4.83
CA LEU A 173 -8.66 9.86 -5.56
C LEU A 173 -8.51 8.97 -6.81
N HIS A 174 -8.81 9.57 -7.98
CA HIS A 174 -9.24 8.91 -9.22
C HIS A 174 -8.07 8.29 -9.97
N VAL A 175 -7.36 7.35 -9.34
CA VAL A 175 -6.41 6.49 -10.04
C VAL A 175 -7.14 5.20 -10.38
N ASP A 176 -7.79 5.17 -11.55
CA ASP A 176 -8.15 3.92 -12.20
C ASP A 176 -6.89 3.37 -12.86
N ALA A 177 -6.02 2.78 -12.01
CA ALA A 177 -4.73 2.27 -12.44
C ALA A 177 -4.87 1.29 -13.61
N LYS A 178 -5.98 0.55 -13.69
CA LYS A 178 -6.26 -0.36 -14.78
C LYS A 178 -6.48 0.40 -16.08
N LEU A 179 -7.40 1.35 -16.09
CA LEU A 179 -7.67 2.17 -17.28
C LEU A 179 -6.44 2.95 -17.74
N ASP A 180 -5.69 3.53 -16.81
CA ASP A 180 -4.52 4.34 -17.13
C ASP A 180 -3.36 3.50 -17.66
N LEU A 181 -3.12 2.32 -17.08
CA LEU A 181 -2.14 1.37 -17.61
C LEU A 181 -2.56 0.82 -18.99
N GLN A 182 -3.86 0.56 -19.20
CA GLN A 182 -4.36 0.18 -20.52
C GLN A 182 -4.11 1.27 -21.57
N LYS A 183 -4.38 2.53 -21.24
CA LYS A 183 -4.07 3.67 -22.12
C LYS A 183 -2.56 3.76 -22.40
N LEU A 184 -1.73 3.64 -21.37
CA LEU A 184 -0.28 3.63 -21.51
C LEU A 184 0.18 2.53 -22.46
N PHE A 185 -0.28 1.30 -22.27
CA PHE A 185 0.12 0.16 -23.11
C PHE A 185 -0.32 0.31 -24.57
N ARG A 186 -1.52 0.84 -24.81
CA ARG A 186 -2.00 1.16 -26.16
C ARG A 186 -1.14 2.24 -26.82
N ASN A 187 -0.75 3.28 -26.07
CA ASN A 187 0.13 4.32 -26.59
C ASN A 187 1.55 3.81 -26.90
N LEU A 188 2.10 2.93 -26.04
CA LEU A 188 3.37 2.27 -26.31
C LEU A 188 3.32 1.41 -27.57
N LYS A 189 2.20 0.73 -27.83
CA LYS A 189 1.96 0.00 -29.08
C LYS A 189 1.96 0.94 -30.28
N ALA A 190 1.13 1.97 -30.26
CA ALA A 190 0.99 2.92 -31.37
C ALA A 190 2.33 3.61 -31.70
N GLY A 191 3.05 4.08 -30.67
CA GLY A 191 4.36 4.72 -30.86
C GLY A 191 5.42 3.77 -31.43
N ARG A 192 5.33 2.46 -31.17
CA ARG A 192 6.19 1.46 -31.82
C ARG A 192 5.81 1.29 -33.29
N ASP A 193 4.53 1.12 -33.58
CA ASP A 193 4.07 0.83 -34.94
C ASP A 193 4.46 1.97 -35.89
N VAL A 194 4.34 3.23 -35.44
CA VAL A 194 4.82 4.41 -36.18
C VAL A 194 6.33 4.37 -36.47
N ARG A 195 7.16 3.97 -35.48
CA ARG A 195 8.62 3.85 -35.66
C ARG A 195 9.00 2.75 -36.65
N LEU A 196 8.18 1.70 -36.77
CA LEU A 196 8.43 0.58 -37.69
C LEU A 196 7.89 0.85 -39.10
N SER A 197 6.84 1.66 -39.26
CA SER A 197 6.28 2.04 -40.56
C SER A 197 6.98 3.22 -41.23
N GLY A 198 7.77 3.99 -40.45
CA GLY A 198 8.56 5.13 -40.93
C GLY A 198 10.04 4.81 -41.21
N ALA A 199 10.44 3.55 -41.08
CA ALA A 199 11.76 3.01 -41.42
C ALA A 199 11.63 2.07 -42.63
#